data_AF-A0ABD5YRC6-F1
#
_entry.id   AF-A0ABD5YRC6-F1
#
_cell.length_a   1.000
_cell.length_b   1.000
_cell.length_c   1.000
_cell.angle_alpha   90.00
_cell.angle_beta   90.00
_cell.angle_gamma   90.00
#
_symmetry.space_group_name_H-M   'P 1'
#
loop_
_entity.id
_entity.type
_entity.pdbx_description
1 polymer ?
#
loop_
_entity_poly.entity_id
_entity_poly.type
_entity_poly.pdbx_seq_one_letter_code
_entity_poly.pdbx_strand_id
1 'polypeptide(L)'
;MVSETPEALLVMIPVTILLIGPGEELLFRGIIQGSLRERFGPIVAIVLASVIFAAAHVTSLTGGLESRIITVALLIVPALVFAIAYERTGNLVVPALIHGLYNATLFSLQYAAIKLGEHRPYFCSDRRHNTDNRPVIEIERQRDSTGYS
;
A
#
# COMPACT_ATOMS: atom_id res chain seq x y z
N MET A 1 16.17 -1.79 12.39
CA MET A 1 15.33 -1.21 13.44
C MET A 1 14.62 0.07 12.96
N VAL A 2 14.07 0.09 11.74
CA VAL A 2 13.30 1.24 11.17
C VAL A 2 11.99 0.76 10.51
N SER A 3 11.73 -0.55 10.45
CA SER A 3 10.70 -1.15 9.60
C SER A 3 9.28 -1.16 10.17
N GLU A 4 9.03 -0.61 11.37
CA GLU A 4 7.74 -0.74 12.07
C GLU A 4 7.14 0.61 12.52
N THR A 5 7.80 1.74 12.22
CA THR A 5 7.41 3.06 12.73
C THR A 5 6.84 3.92 11.61
N PRO A 6 5.63 4.52 11.73
CA PRO A 6 5.00 5.35 10.70
C PRO A 6 5.92 6.48 10.18
N GLU A 7 6.86 6.93 10.99
CA GLU A 7 7.87 7.94 10.70
C GLU A 7 8.78 7.54 9.51
N ALA A 8 8.94 6.24 9.25
CA ALA A 8 9.67 5.74 8.08
C ALA A 8 9.03 6.23 6.76
N LEU A 9 7.71 6.41 6.71
CA LEU A 9 7.00 6.92 5.54
C LEU A 9 7.42 8.36 5.21
N LEU A 10 7.72 9.17 6.23
CA LEU A 10 8.18 10.55 6.03
C LEU A 10 9.58 10.59 5.43
N VAL A 11 10.45 9.65 5.81
CA VAL A 11 11.79 9.51 5.21
C VAL A 11 11.69 9.11 3.74
N MET A 12 10.68 8.31 3.37
CA MET A 12 10.48 7.88 1.99
C MET A 12 10.10 9.03 1.05
N ILE A 13 9.56 10.15 1.54
CA ILE A 13 9.18 11.32 0.72
C ILE A 13 10.39 11.93 -0.03
N PRO A 14 11.45 12.39 0.64
CA PRO A 14 12.63 12.91 -0.07
C PRO A 14 13.33 11.81 -0.88
N VAL A 15 13.36 10.57 -0.37
CA VAL A 15 14.01 9.44 -1.06
C VAL A 15 13.32 9.15 -2.40
N THR A 16 11.99 9.16 -2.44
CA THR A 16 11.28 8.88 -3.69
C THR A 16 11.39 10.00 -4.71
N ILE A 17 11.49 11.25 -4.27
CA ILE A 17 11.66 12.41 -5.17
C ILE A 17 13.07 12.45 -5.75
N LEU A 18 14.09 12.17 -4.93
CA LEU A 18 15.48 12.39 -5.30
C LEU A 18 16.17 11.16 -5.88
N LEU A 19 15.73 9.95 -5.50
CA LEU A 19 16.43 8.70 -5.82
C LEU A 19 15.54 7.70 -6.54
N ILE A 20 14.40 7.30 -5.96
CA ILE A 20 13.58 6.21 -6.51
C ILE A 20 12.93 6.63 -7.83
N GLY A 21 12.19 7.74 -7.85
CA GLY A 21 11.56 8.25 -9.07
C GLY A 21 12.58 8.46 -10.19
N PRO A 22 13.65 9.23 -9.99
CA PRO A 22 14.69 9.41 -11.01
C PRO A 22 15.35 8.09 -11.44
N GLY A 23 15.70 7.20 -10.51
CA GLY A 23 16.35 5.93 -10.82
C GLY A 23 15.47 5.00 -11.65
N GLU A 24 14.19 4.88 -11.30
CA GLU A 24 13.24 4.07 -12.05
C GLU A 24 12.95 4.68 -13.42
N GLU A 25 12.75 5.99 -13.53
CA GLU A 25 12.52 6.62 -14.84
C GLU A 25 13.73 6.50 -15.78
N LEU A 26 14.96 6.57 -15.26
CA LEU A 26 16.17 6.31 -16.06
C LEU A 26 16.13 4.91 -16.69
N LEU A 27 15.77 3.89 -15.90
CA LEU A 27 15.69 2.52 -16.38
C LEU A 27 14.51 2.31 -17.35
N PHE A 28 13.31 2.65 -16.92
CA PHE A 28 12.10 2.29 -17.68
C PHE A 28 11.87 3.21 -18.88
N ARG A 29 12.16 4.51 -18.78
CA ARG A 29 11.88 5.48 -19.86
C ARG A 29 13.12 5.73 -20.70
N GLY A 30 14.27 5.89 -20.05
CA GLY A 30 15.55 6.04 -20.74
C GLY A 30 15.93 4.79 -21.52
N ILE A 31 16.04 3.65 -20.83
CA ILE A 31 16.57 2.41 -21.43
C ILE A 31 15.46 1.60 -22.09
N ILE A 32 14.44 1.17 -21.34
CA ILE A 32 13.45 0.19 -21.83
C ILE A 32 12.53 0.81 -22.90
N GLN A 33 11.83 1.92 -22.59
CA GLN A 33 10.95 2.59 -23.55
C GLN A 33 11.75 3.13 -24.74
N GLY A 34 12.92 3.73 -24.50
CA GLY A 34 13.83 4.18 -25.57
C GLY A 34 14.18 3.07 -26.56
N SER A 35 14.63 1.92 -26.06
CA SER A 35 14.98 0.76 -26.89
C SER A 35 13.78 0.18 -27.66
N LEU A 36 12.62 0.10 -27.02
CA LEU A 36 11.39 -0.36 -27.65
C LEU A 36 10.91 0.60 -28.73
N ARG A 37 11.05 1.91 -28.50
CA ARG A 37 10.65 2.97 -29.43
C ARG A 37 11.45 2.90 -30.72
N GLU A 38 12.75 2.65 -30.64
CA GLU A 38 13.62 2.49 -31.82
C GLU A 38 13.22 1.30 -32.71
N ARG A 39 12.67 0.23 -32.12
CA ARG A 39 12.34 -1.01 -32.85
C ARG A 39 10.89 -1.08 -33.31
N PHE A 40 9.96 -0.59 -32.50
CA PHE A 40 8.52 -0.82 -32.68
C PHE A 40 7.69 0.46 -32.75
N GLY A 41 8.32 1.62 -32.61
CA GLY A 41 7.65 2.91 -32.58
C GLY A 41 7.07 3.30 -31.21
N PRO A 42 6.58 4.54 -31.07
CA PRO A 42 6.30 5.16 -29.78
C PRO A 42 5.11 4.53 -29.05
N ILE A 43 4.03 4.18 -29.76
CA ILE A 43 2.81 3.65 -29.13
C ILE A 43 3.08 2.28 -28.48
N VAL A 44 3.75 1.38 -29.21
CA VAL A 44 4.11 0.05 -28.71
C VAL A 44 5.07 0.17 -27.53
N ALA A 45 6.06 1.07 -27.62
CA ALA A 45 7.00 1.32 -26.54
C ALA A 45 6.33 1.79 -25.25
N ILE A 46 5.38 2.74 -25.34
CA ILE A 46 4.63 3.25 -24.18
C ILE A 46 3.88 2.12 -23.48
N VAL A 47 3.14 1.31 -24.24
CA VAL A 47 2.31 0.24 -23.67
C VAL A 47 3.20 -0.84 -23.03
N LEU A 48 4.20 -1.34 -23.77
CA LEU A 48 5.06 -2.42 -23.27
C LEU A 48 5.92 -1.98 -22.09
N ALA A 49 6.52 -0.78 -22.14
CA ALA A 49 7.30 -0.28 -21.01
C ALA A 49 6.43 -0.10 -19.74
N SER A 50 5.18 0.33 -19.90
CA SER A 50 4.24 0.47 -18.78
C SER A 50 3.84 -0.87 -18.16
N VAL A 51 3.63 -1.89 -18.99
CA VAL A 51 3.35 -3.26 -18.52
C VAL A 51 4.56 -3.86 -17.81
N ILE A 52 5.76 -3.69 -18.37
CA ILE A 52 7.01 -4.18 -17.76
C ILE A 52 7.24 -3.49 -16.42
N PHE A 53 7.02 -2.17 -16.33
CA PHE A 53 7.07 -1.41 -15.09
C PHE A 53 6.13 -1.99 -14.03
N ALA A 54 4.85 -2.16 -14.36
CA ALA A 54 3.86 -2.68 -13.42
C ALA A 54 4.18 -4.12 -12.97
N ALA A 55 4.63 -4.98 -13.89
CA ALA A 55 5.02 -6.36 -13.58
C ALA A 55 6.24 -6.45 -12.66
N ALA A 56 7.24 -5.57 -12.85
CA ALA A 56 8.42 -5.52 -12.00
C ALA A 56 8.10 -5.21 -10.52
N HIS A 57 6.97 -4.55 -10.26
CA HIS A 57 6.54 -4.19 -8.91
C HIS A 57 5.90 -5.33 -8.12
N VAL A 58 5.55 -6.46 -8.75
CA VAL A 58 4.91 -7.61 -8.08
C VAL A 58 5.71 -8.09 -6.85
N THR A 59 7.04 -8.08 -6.95
CA THR A 59 7.96 -8.57 -5.91
C THR A 59 8.03 -7.64 -4.70
N SER A 60 7.79 -6.35 -4.91
CA SER A 60 7.78 -5.32 -3.86
C SER A 60 6.46 -5.28 -3.09
N LEU A 61 5.42 -5.94 -3.59
CA LEU A 61 4.09 -5.96 -2.97
C LEU A 61 3.98 -7.05 -1.90
N THR A 62 3.45 -6.68 -0.74
CA THR A 62 3.06 -7.61 0.33
C THR A 62 1.57 -7.92 0.23
N GLY A 63 1.12 -9.00 0.88
CA GLY A 63 -0.29 -9.43 0.85
C GLY A 63 -0.59 -10.64 -0.04
N GLY A 64 -1.87 -10.98 -0.13
CA GLY A 64 -2.36 -12.14 -0.90
C GLY A 64 -2.26 -11.94 -2.41
N LEU A 65 -2.28 -13.04 -3.16
CA LEU A 65 -2.16 -13.03 -4.63
C LEU A 65 -3.18 -12.09 -5.30
N GLU A 66 -4.43 -12.12 -4.84
CA GLU A 66 -5.50 -11.25 -5.36
C GLU A 66 -5.16 -9.76 -5.19
N SER A 67 -4.74 -9.35 -3.99
CA SER A 67 -4.36 -7.96 -3.73
C SER A 67 -3.18 -7.50 -4.60
N ARG A 68 -2.19 -8.37 -4.82
CA ARG A 68 -1.04 -8.07 -5.68
C ARG A 68 -1.44 -7.85 -7.13
N ILE A 69 -2.32 -8.70 -7.66
CA ILE A 69 -2.83 -8.57 -9.04
C ILE A 69 -3.59 -7.25 -9.21
N ILE A 70 -4.45 -6.91 -8.26
CA ILE A 70 -5.21 -5.64 -8.29
C ILE A 70 -4.25 -4.46 -8.27
N THR A 71 -3.26 -4.45 -7.37
CA THR A 71 -2.30 -3.34 -7.30
C THR A 71 -1.48 -3.21 -8.58
N VAL A 72 -1.04 -4.32 -9.18
CA VAL A 72 -0.32 -4.30 -10.46
C VAL A 72 -1.18 -3.73 -11.58
N ALA A 73 -2.45 -4.12 -11.65
CA ALA A 73 -3.38 -3.56 -12.63
C ALA A 73 -3.53 -2.03 -12.45
N LEU A 74 -3.61 -1.57 -11.20
CA LEU A 74 -3.67 -0.13 -10.90
C LEU A 74 -2.37 0.61 -11.24
N LEU A 75 -1.21 -0.03 -11.10
CA LEU A 75 0.10 0.57 -11.43
C LEU A 75 0.29 0.84 -12.93
N ILE A 76 -0.46 0.19 -13.80
CA ILE A 76 -0.41 0.47 -15.25
C ILE A 76 -0.81 1.93 -15.54
N VAL A 77 -1.76 2.49 -14.78
CA VAL A 77 -2.24 3.86 -14.99
C VAL A 77 -1.14 4.91 -14.78
N PRO A 78 -0.48 5.02 -13.62
CA PRO A 78 0.63 5.95 -13.45
C PRO A 78 1.80 5.62 -14.39
N ALA A 79 2.07 4.34 -14.67
CA ALA A 79 3.13 3.95 -15.59
C ALA A 79 2.91 4.52 -17.01
N LEU A 80 1.67 4.49 -17.51
CA LEU A 80 1.28 5.11 -18.78
C LEU A 80 1.44 6.63 -18.73
N VAL A 81 1.03 7.28 -17.63
CA VAL A 81 1.20 8.73 -17.47
C VAL A 81 2.67 9.13 -17.56
N PHE A 82 3.57 8.41 -16.88
CA PHE A 82 5.01 8.71 -16.92
C PHE A 82 5.60 8.44 -18.31
N ALA A 83 5.20 7.34 -18.96
CA ALA A 83 5.63 7.00 -20.31
C ALA A 83 5.19 8.03 -21.36
N ILE A 84 3.95 8.52 -21.26
CA ILE A 84 3.40 9.57 -22.14
C ILE A 84 4.07 10.91 -21.85
N ALA A 85 4.29 11.25 -20.58
CA ALA A 85 4.99 12.48 -20.20
C ALA A 85 6.41 12.49 -20.78
N TYR A 86 7.13 11.38 -20.69
CA TYR A 86 8.44 11.23 -21.32
C TYR A 86 8.37 11.39 -22.84
N GLU A 87 7.46 10.68 -23.51
CA GLU A 87 7.35 10.74 -24.98
C GLU A 87 7.03 12.16 -25.47
N ARG A 88 6.17 12.90 -24.75
CA ARG A 88 5.78 14.26 -25.13
C ARG A 88 6.84 15.31 -24.85
N THR A 89 7.68 15.09 -23.84
CA THR A 89 8.65 16.11 -23.39
C THR A 89 10.08 15.84 -23.83
N GLY A 90 10.42 14.58 -24.13
CA GLY A 90 11.80 14.17 -24.42
C GLY A 90 12.76 14.42 -23.25
N ASN A 91 12.24 14.62 -22.03
CA ASN A 91 13.02 15.02 -20.88
C ASN A 91 12.73 14.08 -19.71
N LEU A 92 13.76 13.37 -19.22
CA LEU A 92 13.63 12.42 -18.10
C LEU A 92 13.35 13.07 -16.75
N VAL A 93 13.69 14.35 -16.58
CA VAL A 93 13.41 15.09 -15.34
C VAL A 93 11.91 15.26 -15.12
N VAL A 94 11.13 15.46 -16.19
CA VAL A 94 9.69 15.65 -16.11
C VAL A 94 8.97 14.42 -15.53
N PRO A 95 9.05 13.21 -16.12
CA PRO A 95 8.44 12.02 -15.55
C PRO A 95 9.04 11.66 -14.19
N ALA A 96 10.34 11.92 -13.94
CA ALA A 96 10.96 11.65 -12.64
C ALA A 96 10.35 12.49 -11.52
N LEU A 97 10.09 13.78 -11.76
CA LEU A 97 9.41 14.65 -10.79
C LEU A 97 7.96 14.25 -10.61
N ILE A 98 7.23 13.94 -11.69
CA ILE A 98 5.84 13.47 -11.60
C ILE A 98 5.77 12.19 -10.77
N HIS A 99 6.65 11.23 -11.04
CA HIS A 99 6.71 9.96 -10.33
C HIS A 99 7.10 10.16 -8.85
N GLY A 100 8.16 10.92 -8.58
CA GLY A 100 8.58 11.25 -7.23
C GLY A 100 7.46 11.90 -6.41
N LEU A 101 6.75 12.87 -6.97
CA LEU A 101 5.64 13.55 -6.32
C LEU A 101 4.41 12.67 -6.14
N TYR A 102 4.12 11.78 -7.10
CA TYR A 102 3.05 10.80 -6.99
C TYR A 102 3.29 9.88 -5.78
N ASN A 103 4.49 9.31 -5.66
CA ASN A 103 4.86 8.46 -4.53
C ASN A 103 4.88 9.23 -3.21
N ALA A 104 5.40 10.46 -3.20
CA ALA A 104 5.38 11.31 -2.02
C ALA A 104 3.95 11.59 -1.51
N THR A 105 3.01 11.78 -2.44
CA THR A 105 1.58 11.93 -2.12
C THR A 105 1.04 10.66 -1.46
N LEU A 106 1.33 9.48 -2.03
CA LEU A 106 0.89 8.20 -1.45
C LEU A 106 1.47 7.97 -0.05
N PHE A 107 2.76 8.21 0.16
CA PHE A 107 3.38 8.08 1.49
C PHE A 107 2.79 9.07 2.51
N SER A 108 2.51 10.30 2.08
CA SER A 108 1.89 11.32 2.94
C SER A 108 0.47 10.94 3.35
N LEU A 109 -0.34 10.45 2.39
CA LEU A 109 -1.71 9.98 2.66
C LEU A 109 -1.71 8.75 3.56
N GLN A 110 -0.80 7.81 3.33
CA GLN A 110 -0.65 6.62 4.17
C GLN A 110 -0.29 7.00 5.61
N TYR A 111 0.66 7.91 5.80
CA TYR A 111 1.03 8.42 7.12
C TYR A 111 -0.16 9.08 7.83
N ALA A 112 -0.89 9.96 7.13
CA ALA A 112 -2.06 10.62 7.67
C ALA A 112 -3.17 9.63 8.06
N ALA A 113 -3.42 8.62 7.21
CA ALA A 113 -4.40 7.58 7.47
C ALA A 113 -4.08 6.78 8.75
N ILE A 114 -2.81 6.43 8.96
CA ILE A 114 -2.37 5.72 10.16
C ILE A 114 -2.58 6.60 11.41
N LYS A 115 -2.11 7.86 11.40
CA LYS A 115 -2.25 8.76 12.55
C LYS A 115 -3.69 9.12 12.88
N LEU A 116 -4.54 9.34 11.87
CA LEU A 116 -5.97 9.58 12.08
C LEU A 116 -6.70 8.32 12.57
N GLY A 117 -6.23 7.12 12.18
CA GLY A 117 -6.72 5.85 12.68
C GLY A 117 -6.42 5.64 14.17
N GLU A 118 -5.22 6.01 14.63
CA GLU A 118 -4.84 5.99 16.06
C GLU A 118 -5.70 6.92 16.92
N HIS A 119 -6.20 8.03 16.34
CA HIS A 119 -7.03 9.01 17.04
C HIS A 119 -8.54 8.70 17.06
N ARG A 120 -9.00 7.56 16.54
CA ARG A 120 -10.37 7.10 16.78
C ARG A 120 -10.46 6.67 18.25
N PRO A 121 -11.15 7.41 19.15
CA PRO A 121 -11.37 6.90 20.49
C PRO A 121 -12.06 5.54 20.35
N TYR A 122 -11.56 4.54 21.08
CA TYR A 122 -12.21 3.24 21.23
C TYR A 122 -13.66 3.49 21.63
N PHE A 123 -14.56 3.58 20.65
CA PHE A 123 -15.98 3.61 20.93
C PHE A 123 -16.28 2.20 21.43
N CYS A 124 -16.46 2.12 22.74
CA CYS A 124 -16.68 0.92 23.51
C CYS A 124 -17.60 -0.03 22.73
N SER A 125 -17.06 -1.13 22.19
CA SER A 125 -17.90 -2.30 22.00
C SER A 125 -18.11 -2.86 23.41
N ASP A 126 -19.10 -2.32 24.11
CA ASP A 126 -19.74 -3.05 25.21
C ASP A 126 -20.41 -4.27 24.58
N ARG A 127 -19.58 -5.28 24.29
CA ARG A 127 -20.02 -6.65 24.12
C ARG A 127 -20.32 -7.12 25.54
N ARG A 128 -21.46 -6.67 26.07
CA ARG A 128 -22.07 -7.30 27.24
C ARG A 128 -22.02 -8.79 26.96
N HIS A 129 -21.20 -9.45 27.77
CA HIS A 129 -21.17 -10.87 27.91
C HIS A 129 -22.62 -11.36 27.99
N ASN A 130 -23.08 -11.97 26.89
CA ASN A 130 -24.13 -12.97 26.95
C ASN A 130 -23.55 -14.18 27.69
N THR A 131 -23.44 -14.05 29.01
CA THR A 131 -23.28 -15.16 29.94
C THR A 131 -24.64 -15.39 30.59
N ASP A 132 -25.66 -15.63 29.78
CA ASP A 132 -26.80 -16.41 30.22
C ASP A 132 -26.78 -17.74 29.47
N ASN A 133 -25.86 -18.59 29.90
CA ASN A 133 -25.88 -20.01 29.59
C ASN A 133 -25.65 -20.76 30.90
N ARG A 134 -26.46 -20.44 31.92
CA ARG A 134 -26.62 -21.32 33.08
C ARG A 134 -27.58 -22.44 32.68
N PRO A 135 -27.18 -23.72 32.73
CA PRO A 135 -28.15 -24.79 32.69
C PRO A 135 -29.05 -24.69 33.94
N VAL A 136 -30.36 -24.71 33.71
CA VAL A 136 -31.39 -24.73 34.75
C VAL A 136 -31.41 -26.12 35.39
N ILE A 137 -30.46 -26.44 36.27
CA ILE A 137 -30.54 -27.59 37.20
C ILE A 137 -29.84 -27.22 38.51
N GLU A 138 -30.44 -27.62 39.63
CA GLU A 138 -29.91 -27.60 41.01
C GLU A 138 -30.13 -26.31 41.83
N ILE A 139 -31.39 -26.01 42.16
CA ILE A 139 -31.73 -25.41 43.45
C ILE A 139 -32.46 -26.47 44.27
N GLU A 140 -31.70 -27.34 44.92
CA GLU A 140 -32.19 -28.12 46.06
C GLU A 140 -31.06 -28.21 47.10
N ARG A 141 -31.03 -27.19 47.96
CA ARG A 141 -30.99 -27.40 49.41
C ARG A 141 -29.75 -28.13 49.99
N GLN A 142 -28.57 -27.51 49.91
CA GLN A 142 -27.62 -27.56 51.05
C GLN A 142 -28.06 -26.54 52.12
N ARG A 143 -29.17 -26.87 52.80
CA ARG A 143 -29.48 -26.43 54.15
C ARG A 143 -29.84 -27.70 54.90
N ASP A 144 -28.86 -28.22 55.62
CA ASP A 144 -29.02 -28.84 56.94
C ASP A 144 -27.72 -29.55 57.31
N SER A 145 -26.82 -28.82 57.96
CA SER A 145 -25.82 -29.39 58.88
C SER A 145 -25.08 -28.24 59.56
N THR A 146 -25.70 -27.65 60.58
CA THR A 146 -25.00 -27.01 61.70
C THR A 146 -25.90 -26.94 62.93
N GLY A 147 -25.67 -27.86 63.88
CA GLY A 147 -25.84 -27.66 65.32
C GLY A 147 -27.16 -28.11 65.98
N TYR A 148 -27.13 -29.16 66.81
CA TYR A 148 -26.99 -29.06 68.29
C TYR A 148 -27.60 -30.31 69.00
N SER A 149 -26.79 -30.94 69.86
CA SER A 149 -27.08 -31.96 70.91
C SER A 149 -27.68 -33.32 70.53
#